data_AF-A0A1S3QSN4-F1
#
_entry.id   AF-A0A1S3QSN4-F1
#
_cell.length_a   1.000
_cell.length_b   1.000
_cell.length_c   1.000
_cell.angle_alpha   90.00
_cell.angle_beta   90.00
_cell.angle_gamma   90.00
#
_symmetry.space_group_name_H-M   'P 1'
#
loop_
_entity.id
_entity.type
_entity.pdbx_description
1 polymer ?
#
loop_
_entity_poly.entity_id
_entity_poly.type
_entity_poly.pdbx_seq_one_letter_code
_entity_poly.pdbx_strand_id
1 'polypeptide(L)'
;LARILKRQGKRLRGLNRLAKILKKRRIEKGALTLSSPEVRFHIDSETHDPIDLQTKELKETNSMVEEFMLLANISVAQKIYDEFSECALLRKHPAPPPSNYDILNKAAKSKDLVIHTDSAKALADSLDAAQVDGFPYFNTLLRILATRCMMQAVYFCSGMDSDFHHYGLASPIYTHFTSPIRR
;
A
#
# COMPACT_ATOMS: atom_id res chain seq x y z
N LEU A 1 -19.24 -23.80 -22.88
CA LEU A 1 -19.01 -22.46 -22.30
C LEU A 1 -19.38 -22.34 -20.82
N ALA A 2 -20.62 -22.65 -20.40
CA ALA A 2 -21.09 -22.51 -19.02
C ALA A 2 -20.25 -23.25 -17.95
N ARG A 3 -19.78 -24.49 -18.23
CA ARG A 3 -18.89 -25.24 -17.32
C ARG A 3 -17.54 -24.56 -17.10
N ILE A 4 -16.99 -23.91 -18.13
CA ILE A 4 -15.73 -23.17 -18.05
C ILE A 4 -15.91 -21.93 -17.18
N LEU A 5 -16.97 -21.14 -17.42
CA LEU A 5 -17.30 -19.96 -16.61
C LEU A 5 -17.53 -20.32 -15.15
N LYS A 6 -18.26 -21.41 -14.87
CA LYS A 6 -18.48 -21.90 -13.49
C LYS A 6 -17.16 -22.29 -12.80
N ARG A 7 -16.23 -22.91 -13.53
CA ARG A 7 -14.89 -23.27 -13.03
C ARG A 7 -14.04 -22.03 -12.74
N GLN A 8 -14.02 -21.05 -13.65
CA GLN A 8 -13.28 -19.80 -13.45
C GLN A 8 -13.84 -19.00 -12.27
N GLY A 9 -15.16 -18.91 -12.15
CA GLY A 9 -15.82 -18.27 -11.00
C GLY A 9 -15.44 -18.94 -9.67
N LYS A 10 -15.35 -20.27 -9.63
CA LYS A 10 -14.90 -20.99 -8.41
C LYS A 10 -13.45 -20.65 -8.06
N ARG A 11 -12.56 -20.56 -9.05
CA ARG A 11 -11.15 -20.21 -8.86
C ARG A 11 -10.98 -18.78 -8.34
N LEU A 12 -11.67 -17.81 -8.94
CA LEU A 12 -11.62 -16.40 -8.51
C LEU A 12 -12.12 -16.24 -7.06
N ARG A 13 -13.20 -16.93 -6.67
CA ARG A 13 -13.65 -16.93 -5.27
C ARG A 13 -12.61 -17.53 -4.32
N GLY A 14 -11.90 -18.58 -4.74
CA GLY A 14 -10.79 -19.15 -3.98
C GLY A 14 -9.64 -18.16 -3.81
N LEU A 15 -9.20 -17.52 -4.90
CA LEU A 15 -8.17 -16.48 -4.87
C LEU A 15 -8.57 -15.31 -3.96
N ASN A 16 -9.81 -14.84 -4.05
CA ASN A 16 -10.30 -13.75 -3.20
C ASN A 16 -10.29 -14.12 -1.72
N ARG A 17 -10.70 -15.35 -1.37
CA ARG A 17 -10.64 -15.85 0.00
C ARG A 17 -9.18 -15.85 0.52
N LEU A 18 -8.23 -16.29 -0.29
CA LEU A 18 -6.81 -16.28 0.09
C LEU A 18 -6.25 -14.87 0.21
N ALA A 19 -6.59 -13.98 -0.72
CA ALA A 19 -6.16 -12.58 -0.68
C ALA A 19 -6.61 -11.87 0.60
N LYS A 20 -7.84 -12.11 1.08
CA LYS A 20 -8.30 -11.59 2.38
C LYS A 20 -7.44 -12.06 3.55
N ILE A 21 -7.01 -13.31 3.54
CA ILE A 21 -6.14 -13.88 4.58
C ILE A 21 -4.75 -13.23 4.50
N LEU A 22 -4.18 -13.08 3.30
CA LEU A 22 -2.90 -12.42 3.08
C LEU A 22 -2.92 -10.96 3.55
N LYS A 23 -3.94 -10.21 3.14
CA LYS A 23 -4.15 -8.82 3.55
C LYS A 23 -4.24 -8.68 5.06
N LYS A 24 -5.06 -9.53 5.71
CA LYS A 24 -5.19 -9.53 7.17
C LYS A 24 -3.83 -9.71 7.86
N ARG A 25 -3.06 -10.72 7.45
CA ARG A 25 -1.71 -10.97 7.99
C ARG A 25 -0.76 -9.80 7.74
N ARG A 26 -0.85 -9.16 6.58
CA ARG A 26 -0.03 -8.01 6.21
C ARG A 26 -0.34 -6.79 7.09
N ILE A 27 -1.62 -6.51 7.35
CA ILE A 27 -2.06 -5.46 8.27
C ILE A 27 -1.62 -5.79 9.71
N GLU A 28 -1.78 -7.04 10.16
CA GLU A 28 -1.35 -7.48 11.50
C GLU A 28 0.15 -7.26 11.73
N LYS A 29 0.97 -7.47 10.69
CA LYS A 29 2.42 -7.18 10.69
C LYS A 29 2.77 -5.68 10.70
N GLY A 30 1.79 -4.79 10.50
CA GLY A 30 1.97 -3.34 10.55
C GLY A 30 2.06 -2.66 9.19
N ALA A 31 1.59 -3.30 8.10
CA ALA A 31 1.57 -2.63 6.81
C ALA A 31 0.58 -1.46 6.80
N LEU A 32 1.00 -0.34 6.24
CA LEU A 32 0.21 0.88 6.21
C LEU A 32 -0.83 0.81 5.10
N THR A 33 -2.10 1.04 5.45
CA THR A 33 -3.17 1.31 4.48
C THR A 33 -3.42 2.81 4.43
N LEU A 34 -2.62 3.49 3.59
CA LEU A 34 -2.71 4.95 3.44
C LEU A 34 -3.62 5.31 2.26
N SER A 35 -4.27 6.46 2.37
CA SER A 35 -5.19 6.96 1.36
C SER A 35 -4.50 8.00 0.50
N SER A 36 -4.49 7.78 -0.81
CA SER A 36 -4.28 8.82 -1.80
C SER A 36 -5.51 8.82 -2.71
N PRO A 37 -6.35 9.86 -2.68
CA PRO A 37 -7.48 9.94 -3.60
C PRO A 37 -6.95 10.02 -5.03
N GLU A 38 -7.10 8.92 -5.78
CA GLU A 38 -6.84 8.90 -7.22
C GLU A 38 -8.08 9.43 -7.94
N VAL A 39 -7.88 10.36 -8.87
CA VAL A 39 -8.94 10.98 -9.66
C VAL A 39 -8.89 10.48 -11.10
N ARG A 40 -10.05 10.24 -11.70
CA ARG A 40 -10.21 9.84 -13.09
C ARG A 40 -11.06 10.87 -13.81
N PHE A 41 -10.52 11.41 -14.90
CA PHE A 41 -11.27 12.24 -15.83
C PHE A 41 -12.09 11.35 -16.76
N HIS A 42 -13.37 11.65 -16.89
CA HIS A 42 -14.19 11.18 -18.01
C HIS A 42 -14.09 12.21 -19.12
N ILE A 43 -13.64 11.76 -20.27
CA ILE A 43 -13.38 12.59 -21.43
C ILE A 43 -14.48 12.29 -22.45
N ASP A 44 -15.02 13.33 -23.07
CA ASP A 44 -15.96 13.22 -24.17
C ASP A 44 -15.30 12.50 -25.35
N SER A 45 -15.94 11.48 -25.89
CA SER A 45 -15.37 10.68 -26.97
C SER A 45 -15.29 11.43 -28.31
N GLU A 46 -16.05 12.51 -28.49
CA GLU A 46 -16.09 13.30 -29.71
C GLU A 46 -15.23 14.56 -29.56
N THR A 47 -15.47 15.38 -28.54
CA THR A 47 -14.77 16.67 -28.36
C THR A 47 -13.40 16.52 -27.70
N HIS A 48 -13.14 15.39 -27.03
CA HIS A 48 -11.95 15.15 -26.22
C HIS A 48 -11.81 16.09 -25.00
N ASP A 49 -12.89 16.78 -24.62
CA ASP A 49 -12.92 17.63 -23.44
C ASP A 49 -13.26 16.83 -22.17
N PRO A 50 -12.74 17.23 -20.99
CA PRO A 50 -13.11 16.60 -19.73
C PRO A 50 -14.55 16.97 -19.34
N ILE A 51 -15.42 15.97 -19.23
CA ILE A 51 -16.83 16.14 -18.85
C ILE A 51 -17.00 16.04 -17.33
N ASP A 52 -16.31 15.09 -16.70
CA ASP A 52 -16.53 14.75 -15.30
C ASP A 52 -15.24 14.29 -14.61
N LEU A 53 -15.19 14.50 -13.30
CA LEU A 53 -14.07 14.14 -12.43
C LEU A 53 -14.57 13.22 -11.34
N GLN A 54 -14.19 11.94 -11.43
CA GLN A 54 -14.63 10.91 -10.49
C GLN A 54 -13.47 10.40 -9.66
N THR A 55 -13.71 10.17 -8.36
CA THR A 55 -12.74 9.48 -7.52
C THR A 55 -12.75 7.98 -7.86
N LYS A 56 -11.55 7.40 -8.00
CA LYS A 56 -11.41 5.99 -8.35
C LYS A 56 -11.72 5.13 -7.14
N GLU A 57 -12.77 4.33 -7.24
CA GLU A 57 -13.15 3.36 -6.22
C GLU A 57 -12.26 2.11 -6.28
N LEU A 58 -11.68 1.73 -5.14
CA LEU A 58 -10.93 0.48 -5.00
C LEU A 58 -11.90 -0.69 -4.83
N LYS A 59 -11.96 -1.58 -5.83
CA LYS A 59 -12.77 -2.78 -5.77
C LYS A 59 -12.03 -3.90 -5.05
N GLU A 60 -12.77 -4.86 -4.52
CA GLU A 60 -12.23 -6.06 -3.89
C GLU A 60 -11.28 -6.83 -4.82
N THR A 61 -11.57 -6.85 -6.12
CA THR A 61 -10.71 -7.47 -7.14
C THR A 61 -9.36 -6.75 -7.29
N ASN A 62 -9.30 -5.42 -7.11
CA ASN A 62 -8.04 -4.69 -7.09
C ASN A 62 -7.18 -5.15 -5.91
N SER A 63 -7.78 -5.22 -4.72
CA SER A 63 -7.09 -5.70 -3.51
C SER A 63 -6.65 -7.16 -3.67
N MET A 64 -7.45 -8.01 -4.33
CA MET A 64 -7.07 -9.40 -4.61
C MET A 64 -5.80 -9.47 -5.46
N VAL A 65 -5.73 -8.72 -6.56
CA VAL A 65 -4.54 -8.71 -7.43
C VAL A 65 -3.33 -8.14 -6.69
N GLU A 66 -3.51 -7.07 -5.93
CA GLU A 66 -2.45 -6.43 -5.12
C GLU A 66 -1.77 -7.45 -4.18
N GLU A 67 -2.53 -8.22 -3.40
CA GLU A 67 -1.96 -9.17 -2.43
C GLU A 67 -1.14 -10.27 -3.10
N PHE A 68 -1.58 -10.78 -4.27
CA PHE A 68 -0.81 -11.77 -5.01
C PHE A 68 0.43 -11.17 -5.68
N MET A 69 0.36 -9.93 -6.17
CA MET A 69 1.54 -9.24 -6.70
C MET A 69 2.57 -8.99 -5.60
N LEU A 70 2.14 -8.55 -4.41
CA LEU A 70 3.01 -8.38 -3.26
C LEU A 70 3.67 -9.69 -2.85
N LEU A 71 2.89 -10.79 -2.76
CA LEU A 71 3.42 -12.11 -2.44
C LEU A 71 4.49 -12.57 -3.45
N ALA A 72 4.22 -12.41 -4.76
CA ALA A 72 5.18 -12.75 -5.80
C ALA A 72 6.46 -11.91 -5.68
N ASN A 73 6.33 -10.59 -5.52
CA ASN A 73 7.44 -9.66 -5.38
C ASN A 73 8.32 -9.98 -4.17
N ILE A 74 7.73 -10.26 -3.00
CA ILE A 74 8.45 -10.64 -1.78
C ILE A 74 9.16 -11.99 -1.97
N SER A 75 8.49 -12.96 -2.58
CA SER A 75 9.07 -14.29 -2.82
C SER A 75 10.28 -14.22 -3.76
N VAL A 76 10.18 -13.41 -4.82
CA VAL A 76 11.29 -13.17 -5.74
C VAL A 76 12.40 -12.41 -5.05
N ALA A 77 12.10 -11.38 -4.25
CA ALA A 77 13.09 -10.62 -3.49
C ALA A 77 13.94 -11.53 -2.60
N GLN A 78 13.30 -12.45 -1.86
CA GLN A 78 14.00 -13.44 -1.05
C GLN A 78 14.87 -14.34 -1.94
N LYS A 79 14.31 -14.90 -3.02
CA LYS A 79 15.03 -15.84 -3.87
C LYS A 79 16.26 -15.22 -4.55
N ILE A 80 16.17 -13.99 -5.04
CA ILE A 80 17.31 -13.33 -5.70
C ILE A 80 18.37 -12.92 -4.68
N TYR A 81 17.97 -12.56 -3.46
CA TYR A 81 18.91 -12.22 -2.40
C TYR A 81 19.64 -13.46 -1.86
N ASP A 82 18.94 -14.58 -1.70
CA ASP A 82 19.54 -15.86 -1.28
C ASP A 82 20.60 -16.36 -2.27
N GLU A 83 20.39 -16.09 -3.57
CA GLU A 83 21.31 -16.51 -4.64
C GLU A 83 22.44 -15.50 -4.88
N PHE A 84 22.13 -14.20 -4.77
CA PHE A 84 23.00 -13.10 -5.15
C PHE A 84 23.00 -11.99 -4.10
N SER A 85 23.41 -12.31 -2.87
CA SER A 85 23.28 -11.43 -1.71
C SER A 85 24.01 -10.09 -1.84
N GLU A 86 25.04 -9.99 -2.68
CA GLU A 86 25.83 -8.78 -2.88
C GLU A 86 25.41 -7.95 -4.12
N CYS A 87 24.56 -8.49 -4.99
CA CYS A 87 24.18 -7.80 -6.23
C CYS A 87 22.69 -7.89 -6.59
N ALA A 88 21.83 -8.30 -5.66
CA ALA A 88 20.40 -8.33 -5.87
C ALA A 88 19.83 -6.90 -5.99
N LEU A 89 19.01 -6.67 -7.03
CA LEU A 89 18.26 -5.44 -7.19
C LEU A 89 17.01 -5.48 -6.31
N LEU A 90 17.03 -4.67 -5.25
CA LEU A 90 15.96 -4.59 -4.25
C LEU A 90 15.34 -3.19 -4.23
N ARG A 91 14.22 -3.07 -3.53
CA ARG A 91 13.51 -1.80 -3.33
C ARG A 91 13.12 -1.65 -1.87
N LYS A 92 13.62 -0.59 -1.25
CA LYS A 92 13.32 -0.27 0.15
C LYS A 92 12.47 0.98 0.29
N HIS A 93 11.88 1.14 1.45
CA HIS A 93 11.12 2.32 1.83
C HIS A 93 11.55 2.73 3.23
N PRO A 94 12.39 3.77 3.36
CA PRO A 94 12.87 4.23 4.65
C PRO A 94 11.72 4.69 5.56
N ALA A 95 11.90 4.54 6.88
CA ALA A 95 11.01 5.14 7.85
C ALA A 95 11.06 6.67 7.77
N PRO A 96 9.93 7.39 7.86
CA PRO A 96 9.95 8.84 7.89
C PRO A 96 10.60 9.39 9.16
N PRO A 97 11.36 10.49 9.06
CA PRO A 97 11.91 11.15 10.24
C PRO A 97 10.77 11.74 11.09
N PRO A 98 10.92 11.83 12.43
CA PRO A 98 9.87 12.33 13.32
C PRO A 98 9.30 13.70 12.92
N SER A 99 10.14 14.62 12.42
CA SER A 99 9.73 15.95 11.97
C SER A 99 8.69 15.94 10.83
N ASN A 100 8.65 14.88 10.01
CA ASN A 100 7.65 14.78 8.94
C ASN A 100 6.23 14.61 9.50
N TYR A 101 6.08 14.14 10.74
CA TYR A 101 4.78 13.92 11.37
C TYR A 101 4.24 15.14 12.12
N ASP A 102 4.98 16.25 12.21
CA ASP A 102 4.57 17.44 12.98
C ASP A 102 3.19 17.96 12.58
N ILE A 103 2.92 18.05 11.27
CA ILE A 103 1.64 18.52 10.74
C ILE A 103 0.53 17.50 11.04
N LEU A 104 0.81 16.20 10.88
CA LEU A 104 -0.14 15.13 11.18
C LEU A 104 -0.53 15.14 12.66
N ASN A 105 0.46 15.25 13.55
CA ASN A 105 0.26 15.28 14.99
C ASN A 105 -0.52 16.51 15.44
N LYS A 106 -0.22 17.69 14.87
CA LYS A 106 -1.01 18.91 15.11
C LYS A 106 -2.47 18.77 14.65
N ALA A 107 -2.68 18.16 13.47
CA ALA A 107 -4.03 17.92 12.95
C ALA A 107 -4.82 16.98 13.85
N ALA A 108 -4.24 15.84 14.27
CA ALA A 108 -4.89 14.91 15.19
C ALA A 108 -5.21 15.56 16.55
N LYS A 109 -4.27 16.32 17.11
CA LYS A 109 -4.45 17.03 18.39
C LYS A 109 -5.58 18.05 18.37
N SER A 110 -5.93 18.62 17.20
CA SER A 110 -7.08 19.53 17.07
C SER A 110 -8.44 18.88 17.34
N LYS A 111 -8.48 17.54 17.40
CA LYS A 111 -9.65 16.72 17.75
C LYS A 111 -9.38 15.81 18.95
N ASP A 112 -8.39 16.17 19.78
CA ASP A 112 -7.98 15.41 20.96
C ASP A 112 -7.58 13.96 20.67
N LEU A 113 -7.12 13.70 19.44
CA LEU A 113 -6.62 12.39 19.01
C LEU A 113 -5.09 12.33 19.11
N VAL A 114 -4.58 11.14 19.42
CA VAL A 114 -3.15 10.84 19.49
C VAL A 114 -2.78 9.87 18.38
N ILE A 115 -1.79 10.25 17.56
CA ILE A 115 -1.21 9.38 16.53
C ILE A 115 0.17 8.93 17.00
N HIS A 116 0.39 7.63 17.01
CA HIS A 116 1.66 7.02 17.42
C HIS A 116 2.54 6.78 16.20
N THR A 117 3.75 7.34 16.19
CA THR A 117 4.65 7.32 15.02
C THR A 117 5.90 6.46 15.24
N ASP A 118 5.93 5.67 16.32
CA ASP A 118 7.10 4.89 16.74
C ASP A 118 7.43 3.75 15.78
N SER A 119 6.42 3.23 15.09
CA SER A 119 6.55 2.18 14.07
C SER A 119 5.42 2.26 13.06
N ALA A 120 5.58 1.60 11.91
CA ALA A 120 4.51 1.47 10.92
C ALA A 120 3.24 0.84 11.53
N LYS A 121 3.41 -0.14 12.44
CA LYS A 121 2.28 -0.76 13.15
C LYS A 121 1.57 0.22 14.08
N ALA A 122 2.31 0.94 14.92
CA ALA A 122 1.73 1.92 15.83
C ALA A 122 0.99 3.03 15.08
N LEU A 123 1.55 3.45 13.94
CA LEU A 123 0.92 4.42 13.04
C LEU A 123 -0.36 3.88 12.43
N ALA A 124 -0.35 2.65 11.92
CA ALA A 124 -1.55 1.99 11.38
C ALA A 124 -2.65 1.88 12.45
N ASP A 125 -2.31 1.31 13.62
CA ASP A 125 -3.27 1.02 14.68
C ASP A 125 -3.89 2.32 15.24
N SER A 126 -3.09 3.38 15.42
CA SER A 126 -3.59 4.69 15.87
C SER A 126 -4.41 5.42 14.81
N LEU A 127 -4.03 5.34 13.52
CA LEU A 127 -4.84 5.86 12.43
C LEU A 127 -6.15 5.10 12.29
N ASP A 128 -6.20 3.79 12.50
CA ASP A 128 -7.44 3.01 12.45
C ASP A 128 -8.40 3.42 13.59
N ALA A 129 -7.86 3.68 14.78
CA ALA A 129 -8.61 4.13 15.95
C ALA A 129 -9.06 5.61 15.90
N ALA A 130 -8.43 6.43 15.07
CA ALA A 130 -8.68 7.88 14.96
C ALA A 130 -10.02 8.20 14.26
N GLN A 131 -11.12 7.95 14.95
CA GLN A 131 -12.48 8.25 14.52
C GLN A 131 -13.03 9.46 15.29
N VAL A 132 -13.79 10.32 14.61
CA VAL A 132 -14.44 11.49 15.19
C VAL A 132 -15.93 11.42 14.87
N ASP A 133 -16.75 11.32 15.92
CA ASP A 133 -18.21 11.28 15.77
C ASP A 133 -18.72 12.52 15.04
N GLY A 134 -19.65 12.31 14.11
CA GLY A 134 -20.17 13.39 13.26
C GLY A 134 -19.21 13.88 12.17
N PHE A 135 -17.96 13.40 12.11
CA PHE A 135 -17.02 13.73 11.03
C PHE A 135 -16.22 12.50 10.51
N PRO A 136 -16.88 11.52 9.86
CA PRO A 136 -16.23 10.29 9.39
C PRO A 136 -15.07 10.54 8.40
N TYR A 137 -15.14 11.63 7.63
CA TYR A 137 -14.11 11.99 6.65
C TYR A 137 -12.79 12.45 7.29
N PHE A 138 -12.79 12.78 8.60
CA PHE A 138 -11.58 13.19 9.29
C PHE A 138 -10.49 12.10 9.28
N ASN A 139 -10.89 10.83 9.41
CA ASN A 139 -9.95 9.71 9.32
C ASN A 139 -9.25 9.67 7.94
N THR A 140 -10.03 9.88 6.88
CA THR A 140 -9.50 9.97 5.51
C THR A 140 -8.51 11.12 5.36
N LEU A 141 -8.79 12.28 5.96
CA LEU A 141 -7.86 13.41 5.98
C LEU A 141 -6.55 13.08 6.69
N LEU A 142 -6.61 12.43 7.86
CA LEU A 142 -5.42 11.98 8.57
C LEU A 142 -4.61 10.97 7.74
N ARG A 143 -5.25 10.03 7.05
CA ARG A 143 -4.56 9.09 6.15
C ARG A 143 -3.90 9.78 4.95
N ILE A 144 -4.54 10.81 4.38
CA ILE A 144 -3.96 11.62 3.31
C ILE A 144 -2.73 12.37 3.82
N LEU A 145 -2.80 12.96 5.01
CA LEU A 145 -1.65 13.62 5.65
C LEU A 145 -0.53 12.62 5.95
N ALA A 146 -0.86 11.44 6.48
CA ALA A 146 0.12 10.39 6.73
C ALA A 146 0.82 9.93 5.44
N THR A 147 0.11 9.84 4.31
CA THR A 147 0.74 9.59 2.99
C THR A 147 1.80 10.64 2.66
N ARG A 148 1.55 11.92 2.97
CA ARG A 148 2.49 13.02 2.70
C ARG A 148 3.69 13.03 3.65
N CYS A 149 3.59 12.40 4.81
CA CYS A 149 4.72 12.24 5.73
C CYS A 149 5.74 11.20 5.22
N MET A 150 5.33 10.28 4.34
CA MET A 150 6.15 9.15 3.89
C MET A 150 7.37 9.59 3.07
N MET A 151 8.45 8.82 3.17
CA MET A 151 9.64 8.99 2.34
C MET A 151 9.42 8.42 0.94
N GLN A 152 10.26 8.81 -0.01
CA GLN A 152 10.26 8.15 -1.31
C GLN A 152 10.88 6.74 -1.18
N ALA A 153 10.19 5.73 -1.70
CA ALA A 153 10.75 4.39 -1.84
C ALA A 153 11.78 4.36 -2.99
N VAL A 154 12.93 3.75 -2.75
CA VAL A 154 14.09 3.77 -3.65
C VAL A 154 14.55 2.36 -4.03
N TYR A 155 15.08 2.21 -5.24
CA TYR A 155 15.80 1.00 -5.63
C TYR A 155 17.23 1.07 -5.14
N PHE A 156 17.82 -0.07 -4.82
CA PHE A 156 19.20 -0.17 -4.39
C PHE A 156 19.77 -1.57 -4.71
N CYS A 157 21.09 -1.65 -4.77
CA CYS A 157 21.83 -2.90 -4.89
C CYS A 157 22.14 -3.44 -3.49
N SER A 158 21.89 -4.73 -3.24
CA SER A 158 22.02 -5.32 -1.91
C SER A 158 23.43 -5.31 -1.32
N GLY A 159 24.49 -5.22 -2.14
CA GLY A 159 25.87 -5.08 -1.64
C GLY A 159 26.28 -3.66 -1.23
N MET A 160 25.46 -2.64 -1.53
CA MET A 160 25.76 -1.23 -1.23
C MET A 160 25.09 -0.73 0.06
N ASP A 161 24.20 -1.53 0.63
CA ASP A 161 23.38 -1.16 1.78
C ASP A 161 23.13 -2.38 2.67
N SER A 162 22.77 -2.17 3.92
CA SER A 162 22.40 -3.24 4.85
C SER A 162 20.96 -3.14 5.33
N ASP A 163 20.29 -2.01 5.10
CA ASP A 163 18.89 -1.83 5.42
C ASP A 163 18.01 -2.12 4.20
N PHE A 164 17.28 -3.23 4.25
CA PHE A 164 16.40 -3.70 3.19
C PHE A 164 14.92 -3.46 3.49
N HIS A 165 14.63 -2.90 4.67
CA HIS A 165 13.28 -2.85 5.19
C HIS A 165 12.38 -1.97 4.33
N HIS A 166 11.14 -2.42 4.15
CA HIS A 166 10.12 -1.66 3.46
C HIS A 166 9.05 -1.20 4.43
N TYR A 167 9.22 0.01 5.00
CA TYR A 167 8.39 0.58 6.06
C TYR A 167 6.89 0.48 5.77
N GLY A 168 6.44 1.00 4.62
CA GLY A 168 5.02 1.01 4.27
C GLY A 168 4.38 -0.38 4.06
N LEU A 169 5.17 -1.41 3.75
CA LEU A 169 4.68 -2.77 3.53
C LEU A 169 4.87 -3.67 4.76
N ALA A 170 5.57 -3.19 5.79
CA ALA A 170 6.04 -3.99 6.92
C ALA A 170 6.71 -5.31 6.47
N SER A 171 7.58 -5.21 5.46
CA SER A 171 8.32 -6.36 4.89
C SER A 171 9.82 -6.19 5.13
N PRO A 172 10.55 -7.24 5.53
CA PRO A 172 12.00 -7.17 5.73
C PRO A 172 12.76 -7.03 4.40
N ILE A 173 12.19 -7.49 3.29
CA ILE A 173 12.78 -7.42 1.96
C ILE A 173 11.68 -7.26 0.91
N TYR A 174 11.98 -6.55 -0.19
CA TYR A 174 11.03 -6.32 -1.28
C TYR A 174 11.76 -5.97 -2.58
N THR A 175 11.14 -6.31 -3.72
CA THR A 175 11.57 -5.87 -5.06
C THR A 175 10.36 -5.73 -5.98
N HIS A 176 10.55 -5.20 -7.18
CA HIS A 176 9.52 -5.25 -8.23
C HIS A 176 9.86 -6.32 -9.26
N PHE A 177 8.92 -7.22 -9.51
CA PHE A 177 9.06 -8.29 -10.49
C PHE A 177 7.86 -8.39 -11.45
N THR A 178 6.65 -8.14 -10.96
CA THR A 178 5.39 -8.46 -11.64
C THR A 178 4.98 -7.54 -12.81
N SER A 179 5.87 -6.68 -13.33
CA SER A 179 5.49 -5.69 -14.36
C SER A 179 6.62 -5.29 -15.33
N PRO A 180 7.36 -6.24 -15.93
CA PRO A 180 8.54 -5.96 -16.76
C PRO A 180 8.24 -5.19 -18.07
N ILE A 181 6.99 -5.16 -18.52
CA ILE A 181 6.61 -4.43 -19.75
C ILE A 181 6.70 -2.91 -19.56
N ARG A 182 6.58 -2.43 -18.31
CA ARG A 182 6.48 -1.00 -17.98
C ARG A 182 7.50 -0.51 -16.96
N ARG A 183 8.43 -1.38 -16.54
CA ARG A 183 9.52 -1.12 -15.61
C ARG A 183 10.67 -2.07 -15.89
#